data_AF-A0A0G1T225-F1
#
_entry.id   AF-A0A0G1T225-F1
#
_cell.length_a   1.000
_cell.length_b   1.000
_cell.length_c   1.000
_cell.angle_alpha   90.00
_cell.angle_beta   90.00
_cell.angle_gamma   90.00
#
_symmetry.space_group_name_H-M   'P 1'
#
loop_
_entity.id
_entity.type
_entity.pdbx_description
1 polymer ?
#
loop_
_entity_poly.entity_id
_entity_poly.type
_entity_poly.pdbx_seq_one_letter_code
_entity_poly.pdbx_strand_id
1 'polypeptide(L)'
;MAVAPASASADCAITMTLRQGSTGAEVMCLQSIVGASADGKFGPMTLASVMAWQSGHGLVADGVVGPLTRAAMMGSAQLPAGCQAGWAVNPFTGASCTTQLPAGCQAGWAVNPFTGASCTGGTPPDNGDLQGGAGSANYSLMSEFASEQVGEDEEDVEVAGLEIEAEDSDLELTAVRLVFVQGTAGSDFEDYAAEVSVWLDGEEIGRVDGDKFNDGNTYTSTITLDGGVIDEGDKGELVVAVSGVTNLDTNDAGDTWTVDFRSVRYSDALGDSTSEDPATATKTFSFESFATAADSRLDMRITTGTEADKINKAHLINSHLTDENELKGISLLEFTMEAEGDSDLEIRDFGVDLVVTGAADVDDIIAGGTVATTGGSPEVFLEIEGQRYGTAGYNEAAADNREIAWTDVDYIIKAGDTVTAKIVANFNALDTDADDADTILAQLTETQSDDTALFDVRDESGTQILDADIVGAPTGVASTLRDTGFGLEFVSASATRSHTGDVANTLDHDQGTFVIVFNLEAWDDNATSIFLDESTPMEDDGTTSITVTVQGTDTYVTSSVDRTGGDSSNDLSNTREILAGDEVEFTVTYVTAAGADGLFRTTLENIAYALTNVDGTLTVSDTEIELTDSFKTPELSLNFDD
;
A
#
# COMPACT_ATOMS: atom_id res chain seq x y z
N MET A 1 -81.94 -0.01 -18.63
CA MET A 1 -82.09 -0.13 -17.16
C MET A 1 -81.12 0.87 -16.55
N ALA A 2 -81.62 2.00 -16.05
CA ALA A 2 -80.77 3.06 -15.52
C ALA A 2 -80.35 2.69 -14.10
N VAL A 3 -79.08 2.33 -13.94
CA VAL A 3 -78.42 2.13 -12.66
C VAL A 3 -77.87 3.49 -12.19
N ALA A 4 -78.14 3.80 -10.93
CA ALA A 4 -77.81 5.05 -10.25
C ALA A 4 -76.30 5.35 -10.24
N PRO A 5 -75.90 6.64 -10.21
CA PRO A 5 -74.49 7.02 -10.18
C PRO A 5 -73.87 6.69 -8.82
N ALA A 6 -72.63 6.22 -8.87
CA ALA A 6 -71.80 5.89 -7.72
C ALA A 6 -71.60 7.11 -6.80
N SER A 7 -71.90 6.93 -5.52
CA SER A 7 -71.41 7.78 -4.45
C SER A 7 -70.23 7.06 -3.79
N ALA A 8 -69.02 7.50 -4.07
CA ALA A 8 -67.83 7.16 -3.30
C ALA A 8 -67.25 8.48 -2.78
N SER A 9 -67.39 8.75 -1.48
CA SER A 9 -66.53 9.70 -0.79
C SER A 9 -65.13 9.10 -0.79
N ALA A 10 -64.20 9.71 -1.54
CA ALA A 10 -62.81 9.32 -1.51
C ALA A 10 -62.26 9.55 -0.10
N ASP A 11 -61.70 8.50 0.50
CA ASP A 11 -60.98 8.57 1.76
C ASP A 11 -59.86 9.60 1.64
N CYS A 12 -59.83 10.56 2.56
CA CYS A 12 -58.84 11.63 2.64
C CYS A 12 -57.51 11.02 3.09
N ALA A 13 -56.76 10.46 2.13
CA ALA A 13 -55.44 9.90 2.33
C ALA A 13 -54.39 10.83 1.70
N ILE A 14 -53.49 11.37 2.52
CA ILE A 14 -52.32 12.11 2.05
C ILE A 14 -51.20 11.09 1.91
N THR A 15 -50.84 10.74 0.68
CA THR A 15 -49.87 9.67 0.42
C THR A 15 -48.51 10.22 0.01
N MET A 16 -48.47 11.44 -0.53
CA MET A 16 -47.25 12.12 -0.93
C MET A 16 -46.85 13.23 0.06
N THR A 17 -45.61 13.69 -0.02
CA THR A 17 -45.17 14.86 0.75
C THR A 17 -45.72 16.13 0.10
N LEU A 18 -46.48 16.92 0.85
CA LEU A 18 -47.09 18.16 0.35
C LEU A 18 -46.36 19.39 0.89
N ARG A 19 -46.04 20.33 -0.01
CA ARG A 19 -45.39 21.62 0.30
C ARG A 19 -45.93 22.74 -0.57
N GLN A 20 -45.54 24.00 -0.29
CA GLN A 20 -45.97 25.14 -1.10
C GLN A 20 -45.69 24.90 -2.60
N GLY A 21 -46.70 25.17 -3.44
CA GLY A 21 -46.70 24.86 -4.87
C GLY A 21 -47.41 23.55 -5.24
N SER A 22 -47.65 22.65 -4.27
CA SER A 22 -48.42 21.42 -4.51
C SER A 22 -49.87 21.75 -4.87
N THR A 23 -50.48 20.95 -5.75
CA THR A 23 -51.91 21.11 -6.11
C THR A 23 -52.60 19.75 -6.23
N GLY A 24 -53.93 19.71 -6.11
CA GLY A 24 -54.74 18.52 -6.34
C GLY A 24 -55.59 18.09 -5.13
N ALA A 25 -56.14 16.88 -5.22
CA ALA A 25 -57.12 16.37 -4.25
C ALA A 25 -56.51 16.15 -2.85
N GLU A 26 -55.26 15.71 -2.75
CA GLU A 26 -54.58 15.54 -1.46
C GLU A 26 -54.35 16.89 -0.75
N VAL A 27 -54.13 17.97 -1.52
CA VAL A 27 -54.03 19.33 -0.96
C VAL A 27 -55.37 19.82 -0.45
N MET A 28 -56.49 19.54 -1.12
CA MET A 28 -57.83 19.84 -0.59
C MET A 28 -58.10 19.09 0.72
N CYS A 29 -57.70 17.82 0.78
CA CYS A 29 -57.79 16.99 1.99
C CYS A 29 -56.95 17.59 3.12
N LEU A 30 -55.69 17.92 2.88
CA LEU A 30 -54.82 18.62 3.84
C LEU A 30 -55.43 19.95 4.33
N GLN A 31 -55.89 20.79 3.41
CA GLN A 31 -56.49 22.09 3.73
C GLN A 31 -57.71 21.92 4.66
N SER A 32 -58.50 20.88 4.47
CA SER A 32 -59.62 20.56 5.35
C SER A 32 -59.19 20.15 6.76
N ILE A 33 -58.03 19.51 6.92
CA ILE A 33 -57.48 19.08 8.22
C ILE A 33 -56.89 20.28 8.98
N VAL A 34 -56.13 21.13 8.30
CA VAL A 34 -55.45 22.28 8.93
C VAL A 34 -56.34 23.53 9.03
N GLY A 35 -57.60 23.45 8.58
CA GLY A 35 -58.56 24.56 8.62
C GLY A 35 -58.29 25.68 7.61
N ALA A 36 -57.58 25.39 6.52
CA ALA A 36 -57.39 26.30 5.40
C ALA A 36 -58.53 26.21 4.37
N SER A 37 -58.64 27.19 3.48
CA SER A 37 -59.60 27.13 2.36
C SER A 37 -59.23 25.98 1.42
N ALA A 38 -60.11 24.99 1.28
CA ALA A 38 -59.89 23.79 0.47
C ALA A 38 -60.05 24.05 -1.04
N ASP A 39 -59.14 24.83 -1.63
CA ASP A 39 -59.11 25.15 -3.06
C ASP A 39 -58.18 24.23 -3.88
N GLY A 40 -57.50 23.31 -3.20
CA GLY A 40 -56.59 22.33 -3.81
C GLY A 40 -55.27 22.92 -4.26
N LYS A 41 -54.91 24.11 -3.79
CA LYS A 41 -53.63 24.77 -4.11
C LYS A 41 -52.89 25.13 -2.83
N PHE A 42 -51.71 24.56 -2.66
CA PHE A 42 -50.88 24.79 -1.49
C PHE A 42 -50.14 26.12 -1.65
N GLY A 43 -50.84 27.22 -1.39
CA GLY A 43 -50.30 28.57 -1.39
C GLY A 43 -49.77 29.03 -0.02
N PRO A 44 -49.27 30.27 0.08
CA PRO A 44 -48.73 30.82 1.33
C PRO A 44 -49.70 30.74 2.53
N MET A 45 -51.01 30.83 2.28
CA MET A 45 -52.01 30.68 3.35
C MET A 45 -52.11 29.25 3.86
N THR A 46 -52.02 28.25 2.97
CA THR A 46 -51.99 26.84 3.38
C THR A 46 -50.70 26.52 4.11
N LEU A 47 -49.57 27.10 3.70
CA LEU A 47 -48.29 26.98 4.42
C LEU A 47 -48.40 27.48 5.85
N ALA A 48 -48.93 28.70 6.04
CA ALA A 48 -49.13 29.26 7.37
C ALA A 48 -50.04 28.38 8.24
N SER A 49 -51.13 27.83 7.67
CA SER A 49 -52.02 26.90 8.38
C SER A 49 -51.33 25.58 8.74
N VAL A 50 -50.48 25.03 7.87
CA VAL A 50 -49.72 23.80 8.15
C VAL A 50 -48.69 24.04 9.25
N MET A 51 -47.92 25.12 9.19
CA MET A 51 -46.94 25.46 10.24
C MET A 51 -47.63 25.68 11.59
N ALA A 52 -48.77 26.37 11.61
CA ALA A 52 -49.56 26.57 12.82
C ALA A 52 -50.11 25.24 13.36
N TRP A 53 -50.58 24.35 12.47
CA TRP A 53 -51.06 23.03 12.86
C TRP A 53 -49.92 22.16 13.41
N GLN A 54 -48.76 22.12 12.75
CA GLN A 54 -47.57 21.38 13.21
C GLN A 54 -47.09 21.88 14.58
N SER A 55 -46.97 23.20 14.75
CA SER A 55 -46.60 23.81 16.03
C SER A 55 -47.62 23.46 17.13
N GLY A 56 -48.92 23.50 16.81
CA GLY A 56 -49.99 23.13 17.74
C GLY A 56 -50.00 21.65 18.13
N HIS A 57 -49.34 20.78 17.35
CA HIS A 57 -49.23 19.34 17.59
C HIS A 57 -47.81 18.91 17.98
N GLY A 58 -46.94 19.86 18.38
CA GLY A 58 -45.61 19.58 18.91
C GLY A 58 -44.61 19.09 17.86
N LEU A 59 -44.85 19.35 16.57
CA LEU A 59 -43.94 19.06 15.47
C LEU A 59 -43.13 20.31 15.10
N VAL A 60 -41.99 20.10 14.41
CA VAL A 60 -41.24 21.18 13.78
C VAL A 60 -42.15 21.86 12.74
N ALA A 61 -42.36 23.16 12.90
CA ALA A 61 -43.24 23.95 12.04
C ALA A 61 -42.50 24.38 10.77
N ASP A 62 -42.10 23.42 9.94
CA ASP A 62 -41.39 23.63 8.68
C ASP A 62 -42.33 23.88 7.48
N GLY A 63 -43.64 23.66 7.66
CA GLY A 63 -44.64 23.84 6.63
C GLY A 63 -44.66 22.73 5.56
N VAL A 64 -43.92 21.64 5.79
CA VAL A 64 -43.84 20.48 4.90
C VAL A 64 -44.60 19.31 5.52
N VAL A 65 -45.61 18.81 4.81
CA VAL A 65 -46.42 17.67 5.25
C VAL A 65 -45.74 16.38 4.84
N GLY A 66 -44.67 16.03 5.57
CA GLY A 66 -43.93 14.77 5.45
C GLY A 66 -44.49 13.63 6.32
N PRO A 67 -43.82 12.47 6.37
CA PRO A 67 -44.27 11.27 7.08
C PRO A 67 -44.71 11.51 8.53
N LEU A 68 -43.96 12.29 9.30
CA LEU A 68 -44.25 12.61 10.70
C LEU A 68 -45.52 13.47 10.86
N THR A 69 -45.70 14.49 10.01
CA THR A 69 -46.90 15.34 10.02
C THR A 69 -48.14 14.53 9.62
N ARG A 70 -48.01 13.61 8.65
CA ARG A 70 -49.09 12.70 8.25
C ARG A 70 -49.47 11.72 9.36
N ALA A 71 -48.49 11.15 10.04
CA ALA A 71 -48.73 10.25 11.18
C ALA A 71 -49.50 10.95 12.31
N ALA A 72 -49.15 12.21 12.61
CA ALA A 72 -49.89 13.03 13.57
C ALA A 72 -51.33 13.34 13.12
N MET A 73 -51.55 13.63 11.83
CA MET A 73 -52.89 13.90 11.29
C MET A 73 -53.80 12.67 11.30
N MET A 74 -53.22 11.47 11.18
CA MET A 74 -53.94 10.19 11.19
C MET A 74 -54.21 9.64 12.60
N GLY A 75 -53.85 10.38 13.66
CA GLY A 75 -54.31 10.12 15.04
C GLY A 75 -53.67 8.92 15.74
N SER A 76 -52.53 8.43 15.28
CA SER A 76 -51.83 7.27 15.86
C SER A 76 -50.42 7.63 16.33
N ALA A 77 -50.34 8.38 17.44
CA ALA A 77 -49.24 8.32 18.43
C ALA A 77 -49.49 9.34 19.57
N GLN A 78 -49.98 8.88 20.73
CA GLN A 78 -49.72 9.58 21.99
C GLN A 78 -48.58 8.86 22.71
N LEU A 79 -47.44 9.52 22.84
CA LEU A 79 -46.31 9.05 23.64
C LEU A 79 -46.62 9.19 25.15
N PRO A 80 -46.06 8.35 26.03
CA PRO A 80 -46.18 8.51 27.48
C PRO A 80 -45.69 9.89 27.96
N ALA A 81 -46.31 10.44 29.01
CA ALA A 81 -45.99 11.76 29.52
C ALA A 81 -44.50 11.88 29.91
N GLY A 82 -43.79 12.81 29.25
CA GLY A 82 -42.36 13.06 29.45
C GLY A 82 -41.45 12.57 28.31
N CYS A 83 -41.98 11.89 27.29
CA CYS A 83 -41.23 11.45 26.11
C CYS A 83 -41.37 12.44 24.94
N GLN A 84 -40.26 12.74 24.25
CA GLN A 84 -40.25 13.48 22.99
C GLN A 84 -40.19 12.50 21.79
N ALA A 85 -40.62 12.94 20.61
CA ALA A 85 -40.55 12.12 19.40
C ALA A 85 -39.08 11.83 19.04
N GLY A 86 -38.76 10.55 18.81
CA GLY A 86 -37.40 10.07 18.54
C GLY A 86 -36.64 9.56 19.77
N TRP A 87 -37.20 9.70 20.97
CA TRP A 87 -36.56 9.17 22.19
C TRP A 87 -36.97 7.74 22.44
N ALA A 88 -35.97 6.84 22.58
CA ALA A 88 -36.21 5.45 22.96
C ALA A 88 -36.43 5.28 24.47
N VAL A 89 -35.82 6.14 25.29
CA VAL A 89 -35.95 6.23 26.75
C VAL A 89 -36.02 7.69 27.17
N ASN A 90 -36.70 7.99 28.28
CA ASN A 90 -36.72 9.33 28.86
C ASN A 90 -35.37 9.56 29.59
N PRO A 91 -34.53 10.51 29.14
CA PRO A 91 -33.20 10.74 29.72
C PRO A 91 -33.24 11.26 31.16
N PHE A 92 -34.39 11.75 31.64
CA PHE A 92 -34.55 12.26 33.00
C PHE A 92 -35.11 11.22 33.99
N THR A 93 -35.78 10.17 33.50
CA THR A 93 -36.45 9.19 34.37
C THR A 93 -36.08 7.74 34.08
N GLY A 94 -35.34 7.46 33.00
CA GLY A 94 -34.97 6.11 32.57
C GLY A 94 -36.14 5.25 32.09
N ALA A 95 -37.33 5.84 31.94
CA ALA A 95 -38.53 5.11 31.52
C ALA A 95 -38.51 4.89 30.00
N SER A 96 -38.88 3.68 29.56
CA SER A 96 -38.95 3.36 28.12
C SER A 96 -40.01 4.23 27.43
N CYS A 97 -39.59 4.89 26.35
CA CYS A 97 -40.46 5.68 25.47
C CYS A 97 -40.92 4.88 24.24
N THR A 98 -40.37 3.67 24.02
CA THR A 98 -40.85 2.68 23.04
C THR A 98 -41.21 1.34 23.72
N THR A 99 -41.90 0.45 23.00
CA THR A 99 -42.22 -0.91 23.48
C THR A 99 -41.40 -2.02 22.79
N GLN A 100 -40.50 -1.66 21.88
CA GLN A 100 -39.58 -2.59 21.20
C GLN A 100 -38.17 -1.97 21.17
N LEU A 101 -37.24 -2.61 21.87
CA LEU A 101 -35.80 -2.32 21.80
C LEU A 101 -35.15 -3.24 20.74
N PRO A 102 -34.03 -2.82 20.10
CA PRO A 102 -33.23 -3.69 19.24
C PRO A 102 -32.83 -4.99 19.97
N ALA A 103 -32.64 -6.08 19.22
CA ALA A 103 -32.25 -7.37 19.80
C ALA A 103 -30.93 -7.23 20.58
N GLY A 104 -30.90 -7.73 21.82
CA GLY A 104 -29.76 -7.56 22.73
C GLY A 104 -29.83 -6.37 23.69
N CYS A 105 -30.71 -5.39 23.46
CA CYS A 105 -30.82 -4.19 24.31
C CYS A 105 -31.80 -4.34 25.49
N GLN A 106 -31.38 -3.91 26.69
CA GLN A 106 -32.24 -3.82 27.88
C GLN A 106 -32.66 -2.38 28.18
N ALA A 107 -33.80 -2.24 28.88
CA ALA A 107 -34.33 -0.91 29.24
C ALA A 107 -33.37 -0.17 30.20
N GLY A 108 -32.86 0.97 29.74
CA GLY A 108 -31.89 1.81 30.46
C GLY A 108 -30.47 1.82 29.87
N TRP A 109 -30.21 1.01 28.83
CA TRP A 109 -28.92 0.99 28.14
C TRP A 109 -28.91 1.96 26.95
N ALA A 110 -27.88 2.81 26.89
CA ALA A 110 -27.65 3.71 25.76
C ALA A 110 -26.93 2.99 24.60
N VAL A 111 -26.04 2.07 24.94
CA VAL A 111 -25.31 1.17 24.04
C VAL A 111 -25.45 -0.25 24.58
N ASN A 112 -25.45 -1.25 23.71
CA ASN A 112 -25.42 -2.64 24.14
C ASN A 112 -24.01 -2.92 24.68
N PRO A 113 -23.82 -3.18 25.99
CA PRO A 113 -22.51 -3.40 26.58
C PRO A 113 -21.84 -4.70 26.11
N PHE A 114 -22.52 -5.51 25.29
CA PHE A 114 -21.99 -6.73 24.70
C PHE A 114 -21.74 -6.66 23.20
N THR A 115 -22.23 -5.64 22.50
CA THR A 115 -22.09 -5.57 21.03
C THR A 115 -21.73 -4.17 20.51
N GLY A 116 -21.52 -3.18 21.40
CA GLY A 116 -21.28 -1.77 21.06
C GLY A 116 -22.47 -1.03 20.43
N ALA A 117 -23.38 -1.78 19.80
CA ALA A 117 -24.50 -1.28 19.02
C ALA A 117 -25.36 -0.29 19.80
N SER A 118 -25.66 0.83 19.15
CA SER A 118 -26.52 1.86 19.70
C SER A 118 -27.93 1.30 19.98
N CYS A 119 -28.26 1.18 21.27
CA CYS A 119 -29.62 0.85 21.71
C CYS A 119 -30.59 2.02 21.49
N THR A 120 -30.11 3.15 20.96
CA THR A 120 -30.90 4.36 20.67
C THR A 120 -31.47 4.40 19.25
N GLY A 121 -31.16 3.41 18.40
CA GLY A 121 -31.86 3.17 17.14
C GLY A 121 -31.67 4.26 16.06
N GLY A 122 -30.51 4.91 16.03
CA GLY A 122 -30.02 5.61 14.85
C GLY A 122 -29.04 4.73 14.10
N THR A 123 -29.12 4.70 12.78
CA THR A 123 -27.99 4.35 11.91
C THR A 123 -26.74 5.11 12.40
N PRO A 124 -25.53 4.51 12.37
CA PRO A 124 -24.30 5.25 12.60
C PRO A 124 -24.30 6.51 11.72
N PRO A 125 -23.73 7.64 12.20
CA PRO A 125 -23.53 8.77 11.32
C PRO A 125 -22.69 8.29 10.13
N ASP A 126 -23.30 8.38 8.95
CA ASP A 126 -22.67 8.31 7.65
C ASP A 126 -21.55 9.36 7.66
N ASN A 127 -20.29 8.96 7.85
CA ASN A 127 -19.13 9.82 7.62
C ASN A 127 -18.85 9.87 6.10
N GLY A 128 -19.89 10.19 5.34
CA GLY A 128 -19.86 10.62 3.94
C GLY A 128 -19.34 9.63 2.89
N ASP A 129 -18.14 9.10 3.07
CA ASP A 129 -17.31 8.58 2.00
C ASP A 129 -16.44 7.36 2.39
N LEU A 130 -16.23 7.04 3.67
CA LEU A 130 -15.44 5.87 4.11
C LEU A 130 -16.30 4.60 4.25
N GLN A 131 -15.79 3.48 3.73
CA GLN A 131 -16.37 2.14 3.74
C GLN A 131 -15.47 1.17 4.52
N GLY A 132 -16.07 0.08 5.02
CA GLY A 132 -15.34 -0.97 5.73
C GLY A 132 -15.57 -0.98 7.25
N GLY A 133 -14.69 -1.67 7.97
CA GLY A 133 -14.78 -1.96 9.41
C GLY A 133 -13.79 -1.15 10.26
N ALA A 134 -13.23 -1.79 11.28
CA ALA A 134 -12.11 -1.23 12.05
C ALA A 134 -10.83 -1.37 11.21
N GLY A 135 -10.23 -0.25 10.82
CA GLY A 135 -9.12 -0.23 9.87
C GLY A 135 -7.74 -0.33 10.52
N SER A 136 -6.76 -0.89 9.81
CA SER A 136 -5.34 -0.87 10.19
C SER A 136 -4.44 -0.58 8.98
N ALA A 137 -3.18 -0.24 9.20
CA ALA A 137 -2.26 0.15 8.13
C ALA A 137 -0.92 -0.60 8.19
N ASN A 138 -0.40 -0.98 7.03
CA ASN A 138 0.96 -1.45 6.83
C ASN A 138 1.83 -0.36 6.20
N TYR A 139 3.11 -0.31 6.56
CA TYR A 139 4.02 0.78 6.16
C TYR A 139 5.29 0.24 5.50
N SER A 140 5.69 0.83 4.38
CA SER A 140 7.00 0.58 3.79
C SER A 140 7.65 1.89 3.31
N LEU A 141 8.97 2.03 3.52
CA LEU A 141 9.69 3.24 3.11
C LEU A 141 9.98 3.19 1.62
N MET A 142 9.65 4.26 0.90
CA MET A 142 9.87 4.33 -0.54
C MET A 142 11.37 4.43 -0.82
N SER A 143 11.88 3.52 -1.64
CA SER A 143 13.32 3.46 -1.97
C SER A 143 13.76 4.54 -2.94
N GLU A 144 12.82 5.14 -3.68
CA GLU A 144 13.11 6.12 -4.73
C GLU A 144 13.78 7.40 -4.23
N PHE A 145 13.46 7.85 -3.01
CA PHE A 145 14.05 9.06 -2.45
C PHE A 145 15.39 8.75 -1.80
N ALA A 146 16.48 9.25 -2.36
CA ALA A 146 17.82 9.04 -1.83
C ALA A 146 18.74 10.22 -2.18
N SER A 147 19.14 10.95 -1.15
CA SER A 147 20.06 12.09 -1.27
C SER A 147 19.50 13.23 -2.11
N GLU A 148 18.21 13.53 -1.87
CA GLU A 148 17.51 14.65 -2.49
C GLU A 148 18.15 15.97 -2.11
N GLN A 149 18.08 16.97 -2.99
CA GLN A 149 18.70 18.27 -2.79
C GLN A 149 17.68 19.37 -2.95
N VAL A 150 17.56 20.20 -1.92
CA VAL A 150 16.61 21.30 -1.85
C VAL A 150 17.32 22.62 -2.12
N GLY A 151 16.90 23.28 -3.20
CA GLY A 151 17.48 24.53 -3.66
C GLY A 151 17.06 25.80 -2.95
N GLU A 152 17.86 26.85 -3.18
CA GLU A 152 17.49 28.22 -2.83
C GLU A 152 16.23 28.64 -3.60
N ASP A 153 15.16 29.00 -2.87
CA ASP A 153 13.86 29.38 -3.46
C ASP A 153 13.20 28.25 -4.29
N GLU A 154 13.65 27.01 -4.14
CA GLU A 154 13.00 25.85 -4.75
C GLU A 154 11.80 25.41 -3.91
N GLU A 155 10.67 25.15 -4.57
CA GLU A 155 9.40 24.82 -3.93
C GLU A 155 9.10 23.32 -4.03
N ASP A 156 8.68 22.73 -2.92
CA ASP A 156 8.12 21.38 -2.84
C ASP A 156 9.01 20.27 -3.42
N VAL A 157 10.30 20.26 -3.05
CA VAL A 157 11.21 19.17 -3.40
C VAL A 157 10.90 17.95 -2.55
N GLU A 158 10.49 16.84 -3.18
CA GLU A 158 10.19 15.58 -2.49
C GLU A 158 11.47 14.97 -1.89
N VAL A 159 11.51 14.78 -0.56
CA VAL A 159 12.71 14.32 0.17
C VAL A 159 12.58 12.94 0.80
N ALA A 160 11.35 12.44 0.95
CA ALA A 160 11.05 11.10 1.47
C ALA A 160 9.61 10.70 1.18
N GLY A 161 9.37 9.39 1.09
CA GLY A 161 8.03 8.84 0.89
C GLY A 161 7.79 7.59 1.73
N LEU A 162 6.54 7.40 2.12
CA LEU A 162 6.05 6.27 2.89
C LEU A 162 4.84 5.67 2.16
N GLU A 163 4.97 4.43 1.72
CA GLU A 163 3.86 3.65 1.20
C GLU A 163 3.01 3.15 2.37
N ILE A 164 1.70 3.38 2.30
CA ILE A 164 0.71 3.00 3.31
C ILE A 164 -0.34 2.11 2.66
N GLU A 165 -0.48 0.88 3.14
CA GLU A 165 -1.51 -0.07 2.67
C GLU A 165 -2.66 -0.11 3.68
N ALA A 166 -3.88 0.13 3.20
CA ALA A 166 -5.09 0.16 4.02
C ALA A 166 -5.70 -1.24 4.16
N GLU A 167 -5.94 -1.68 5.39
CA GLU A 167 -6.45 -3.02 5.71
C GLU A 167 -7.76 -2.92 6.49
N ASP A 168 -8.71 -3.84 6.20
CA ASP A 168 -10.01 -4.01 6.86
C ASP A 168 -10.98 -2.78 6.79
N SER A 169 -10.53 -1.61 6.31
CA SER A 169 -11.33 -0.39 6.17
C SER A 169 -10.65 0.64 5.27
N ASP A 170 -11.44 1.54 4.68
CA ASP A 170 -10.94 2.77 4.10
C ASP A 170 -10.32 3.63 5.22
N LEU A 171 -9.12 4.15 4.96
CA LEU A 171 -8.38 4.97 5.92
C LEU A 171 -8.32 6.41 5.46
N GLU A 172 -8.88 7.33 6.24
CA GLU A 172 -8.67 8.76 6.06
C GLU A 172 -7.47 9.23 6.89
N LEU A 173 -6.39 9.66 6.25
CA LEU A 173 -5.24 10.24 6.93
C LEU A 173 -5.60 11.62 7.51
N THR A 174 -5.28 11.84 8.78
CA THR A 174 -5.65 13.05 9.53
C THR A 174 -4.46 13.83 10.07
N ALA A 175 -3.34 13.16 10.33
CA ALA A 175 -2.11 13.83 10.74
C ALA A 175 -0.88 12.95 10.49
N VAL A 176 0.26 13.58 10.22
CA VAL A 176 1.58 12.93 10.24
C VAL A 176 2.51 13.70 11.16
N ARG A 177 3.34 12.98 11.93
CA ARG A 177 4.39 13.56 12.76
C ARG A 177 5.75 13.27 12.14
N LEU A 178 6.39 14.32 11.66
CA LEU A 178 7.71 14.28 11.04
C LEU A 178 8.77 14.78 12.03
N VAL A 179 9.93 14.15 11.95
CA VAL A 179 11.10 14.49 12.74
C VAL A 179 12.27 14.71 11.80
N PHE A 180 12.83 15.92 11.81
CA PHE A 180 14.05 16.27 11.11
C PHE A 180 15.24 16.30 12.07
N VAL A 181 16.35 15.67 11.68
CA VAL A 181 17.58 15.63 12.48
C VAL A 181 18.74 16.21 11.66
N GLN A 182 19.52 17.08 12.29
CA GLN A 182 20.72 17.66 11.67
C GLN A 182 21.76 16.55 11.40
N GLY A 183 22.21 16.46 10.15
CA GLY A 183 23.37 15.69 9.75
C GLY A 183 24.64 16.53 9.92
N THR A 184 25.08 17.19 8.84
CA THR A 184 26.21 18.16 8.87
C THR A 184 25.79 19.59 9.19
N ALA A 185 24.48 19.88 9.10
CA ALA A 185 23.91 21.20 9.32
C ALA A 185 24.30 21.85 10.65
N GLY A 186 24.67 23.13 10.59
CA GLY A 186 25.13 23.91 11.74
C GLY A 186 24.10 24.87 12.34
N SER A 187 22.98 25.07 11.65
CA SER A 187 21.94 26.07 11.97
C SER A 187 20.56 25.42 12.13
N ASP A 188 19.57 26.21 12.58
CA ASP A 188 18.22 25.71 12.86
C ASP A 188 17.47 25.36 11.56
N PHE A 189 16.48 24.47 11.60
CA PHE A 189 15.83 23.95 10.39
C PHE A 189 15.17 25.06 9.57
N GLU A 190 14.60 26.08 10.21
CA GLU A 190 13.98 27.23 9.57
C GLU A 190 14.98 28.16 8.84
N ASP A 191 16.29 28.01 9.10
CA ASP A 191 17.32 28.73 8.36
C ASP A 191 17.60 28.06 6.99
N TYR A 192 17.11 26.84 6.77
CA TYR A 192 17.25 26.10 5.51
C TYR A 192 15.89 25.89 4.80
N ALA A 193 14.88 25.43 5.53
CA ALA A 193 13.55 25.11 5.02
C ALA A 193 12.56 26.24 5.27
N ALA A 194 11.98 26.77 4.20
CA ALA A 194 10.87 27.72 4.28
C ALA A 194 9.58 27.02 4.72
N GLU A 195 9.27 25.88 4.10
CA GLU A 195 8.02 25.13 4.30
C GLU A 195 8.27 23.62 4.14
N VAL A 196 7.40 22.83 4.76
CA VAL A 196 7.30 21.38 4.56
C VAL A 196 5.87 21.06 4.15
N SER A 197 5.71 20.42 3.00
CA SER A 197 4.43 19.94 2.47
C SER A 197 4.36 18.41 2.50
N VAL A 198 3.14 17.89 2.55
CA VAL A 198 2.82 16.46 2.61
C VAL A 198 1.79 16.18 1.53
N TRP A 199 2.08 15.18 0.71
CA TRP A 199 1.33 14.80 -0.47
C TRP A 199 0.88 13.35 -0.33
N LEU A 200 -0.32 13.03 -0.80
CA LEU A 200 -0.82 11.66 -0.93
C LEU A 200 -1.21 11.42 -2.38
N ASP A 201 -0.60 10.43 -3.02
CA ASP A 201 -0.84 10.05 -4.42
C ASP A 201 -0.74 11.26 -5.39
N GLY A 202 0.21 12.16 -5.11
CA GLY A 202 0.45 13.37 -5.90
C GLY A 202 -0.47 14.56 -5.63
N GLU A 203 -1.36 14.50 -4.64
CA GLU A 203 -2.17 15.65 -4.18
C GLU A 203 -1.70 16.18 -2.83
N GLU A 204 -1.53 17.50 -2.69
CA GLU A 204 -1.12 18.13 -1.44
C GLU A 204 -2.23 18.01 -0.40
N ILE A 205 -1.92 17.36 0.72
CA ILE A 205 -2.85 17.15 1.83
C ILE A 205 -2.41 17.85 3.12
N GLY A 206 -1.24 18.48 3.18
CA GLY A 206 -0.85 19.28 4.34
C GLY A 206 0.38 20.12 4.11
N ARG A 207 0.48 21.24 4.80
CA ARG A 207 1.63 22.15 4.71
C ARG A 207 1.87 22.86 6.03
N VAL A 208 3.13 23.09 6.35
CA VAL A 208 3.55 23.79 7.57
C VAL A 208 4.81 24.61 7.31
N ASP A 209 4.88 25.80 7.91
CA ASP A 209 6.09 26.62 7.88
C ASP A 209 7.26 25.89 8.59
N GLY A 210 8.49 26.06 8.10
CA GLY A 210 9.71 25.50 8.71
C GLY A 210 9.90 25.91 10.17
N ASP A 211 9.44 27.12 10.54
CA ASP A 211 9.50 27.66 11.91
C ASP A 211 8.63 26.91 12.94
N LYS A 212 7.77 25.98 12.50
CA LYS A 212 6.91 25.18 13.39
C LYS A 212 7.62 23.94 13.93
N PHE A 213 8.76 23.57 13.37
CA PHE A 213 9.57 22.47 13.89
C PHE A 213 10.39 22.96 15.09
N ASN A 214 10.12 22.41 16.28
CA ASN A 214 10.65 22.96 17.53
C ASN A 214 12.06 22.43 17.89
N ASP A 215 12.85 23.32 18.49
CA ASP A 215 14.29 23.18 18.76
C ASP A 215 14.66 22.21 19.91
N GLY A 216 15.75 21.47 19.69
CA GLY A 216 16.34 20.47 20.60
C GLY A 216 17.24 19.43 19.92
N ASN A 217 17.92 19.78 18.82
CA ASN A 217 18.62 18.88 17.87
C ASN A 217 17.71 17.88 17.13
N THR A 218 16.40 17.98 17.31
CA THR A 218 15.41 17.06 16.73
C THR A 218 14.15 17.87 16.45
N TYR A 219 14.09 18.40 15.24
CA TYR A 219 13.10 19.36 14.78
C TYR A 219 11.82 18.60 14.47
N THR A 220 10.83 18.70 15.37
CA THR A 220 9.62 17.88 15.31
C THR A 220 8.39 18.74 15.09
N SER A 221 7.52 18.32 14.18
CA SER A 221 6.18 18.90 13.98
C SER A 221 5.14 17.82 13.71
N THR A 222 3.89 18.06 14.14
CA THR A 222 2.74 17.24 13.75
C THR A 222 1.91 18.07 12.79
N ILE A 223 1.89 17.64 11.53
CA ILE A 223 1.17 18.27 10.44
C ILE A 223 -0.24 17.69 10.43
N THR A 224 -1.24 18.56 10.47
CA THR A 224 -2.63 18.14 10.29
C THR A 224 -2.90 18.06 8.79
N LEU A 225 -3.56 17.00 8.37
CA LEU A 225 -3.85 16.74 6.96
C LEU A 225 -5.29 17.15 6.66
N ASP A 226 -5.52 17.72 5.47
CA ASP A 226 -6.81 18.20 4.97
C ASP A 226 -7.66 17.07 4.35
N GLY A 227 -7.32 15.82 4.66
CA GLY A 227 -7.94 14.58 4.16
C GLY A 227 -6.96 13.76 3.33
N GLY A 228 -7.44 12.65 2.77
CA GLY A 228 -6.64 11.70 2.01
C GLY A 228 -7.09 10.30 2.35
N VAL A 229 -7.87 9.70 1.46
CA VAL A 229 -8.49 8.38 1.68
C VAL A 229 -7.72 7.35 0.90
N ILE A 230 -7.28 6.31 1.60
CA ILE A 230 -6.75 5.09 1.00
C ILE A 230 -7.86 4.05 1.13
N ASP A 231 -8.39 3.60 0.00
CA ASP A 231 -9.48 2.61 -0.04
C ASP A 231 -8.99 1.26 0.52
N GLU A 232 -9.89 0.49 1.13
CA GLU A 232 -9.58 -0.85 1.65
C GLU A 232 -8.90 -1.74 0.59
N GLY A 233 -7.69 -2.23 0.90
CA GLY A 233 -6.89 -3.09 0.04
C GLY A 233 -6.03 -2.36 -0.99
N ASP A 234 -6.12 -1.03 -1.05
CA ASP A 234 -5.26 -0.19 -1.89
C ASP A 234 -4.06 0.35 -1.10
N LYS A 235 -3.07 0.85 -1.86
CA LYS A 235 -1.86 1.48 -1.34
C LYS A 235 -1.87 2.96 -1.69
N GLY A 236 -1.58 3.80 -0.71
CA GLY A 236 -1.35 5.23 -0.88
C GLY A 236 0.11 5.61 -0.64
N GLU A 237 0.63 6.52 -1.45
CA GLU A 237 2.00 7.02 -1.36
C GLU A 237 2.02 8.36 -0.63
N LEU A 238 2.44 8.35 0.64
CA LEU A 238 2.56 9.56 1.46
C LEU A 238 3.96 10.17 1.30
N VAL A 239 4.08 11.21 0.49
CA VAL A 239 5.34 11.89 0.17
C VAL A 239 5.49 13.16 0.99
N VAL A 240 6.70 13.42 1.47
CA VAL A 240 7.10 14.64 2.18
C VAL A 240 8.00 15.46 1.27
N ALA A 241 7.64 16.72 1.08
CA ALA A 241 8.40 17.66 0.30
C ALA A 241 8.82 18.88 1.13
N VAL A 242 9.95 19.48 0.78
CA VAL A 242 10.59 20.60 1.50
C VAL A 242 10.88 21.72 0.51
N SER A 243 10.50 22.94 0.87
CA SER A 243 10.83 24.15 0.11
C SER A 243 12.01 24.87 0.77
N GLY A 244 13.01 25.25 -0.02
CA GLY A 244 14.20 25.94 0.49
C GLY A 244 13.99 27.43 0.70
N VAL A 245 14.78 28.04 1.59
CA VAL A 245 14.74 29.49 1.82
C VAL A 245 15.42 30.28 0.69
N THR A 246 14.98 31.53 0.50
CA THR A 246 15.51 32.47 -0.52
C THR A 246 16.91 33.04 -0.24
N ASN A 247 17.64 32.50 0.73
CA ASN A 247 18.90 33.09 1.20
C ASN A 247 19.93 32.05 1.63
N LEU A 248 19.83 30.83 1.09
CA LEU A 248 20.88 29.82 1.26
C LEU A 248 22.19 30.40 0.73
N ASP A 249 23.26 30.26 1.50
CA ASP A 249 24.60 30.68 1.10
C ASP A 249 25.60 29.51 1.04
N THR A 250 26.82 29.79 0.60
CA THR A 250 27.86 28.76 0.43
C THR A 250 28.29 28.05 1.72
N ASN A 251 27.87 28.52 2.90
CA ASN A 251 28.08 27.84 4.17
C ASN A 251 26.95 26.86 4.50
N ASP A 252 25.80 27.00 3.83
CA ASP A 252 24.62 26.16 3.98
C ASP A 252 24.58 25.05 2.90
N ALA A 253 25.24 25.30 1.75
CA ALA A 253 25.35 24.35 0.64
C ALA A 253 26.06 23.05 1.07
N GLY A 254 25.47 21.90 0.74
CA GLY A 254 25.93 20.57 1.13
C GLY A 254 25.58 20.17 2.56
N ASP A 255 24.85 20.99 3.32
CA ASP A 255 24.43 20.61 4.67
C ASP A 255 23.31 19.58 4.64
N THR A 256 23.55 18.45 5.29
CA THR A 256 22.64 17.31 5.28
C THR A 256 21.68 17.31 6.47
N TRP A 257 20.48 16.82 6.19
CA TRP A 257 19.39 16.60 7.13
C TRP A 257 18.82 15.20 6.92
N THR A 258 18.24 14.63 7.97
CA THR A 258 17.43 13.42 7.84
C THR A 258 15.98 13.66 8.20
N VAL A 259 15.08 12.89 7.60
CA VAL A 259 13.64 12.89 7.88
C VAL A 259 13.18 11.51 8.35
N ASP A 260 12.34 11.50 9.39
CA ASP A 260 11.77 10.31 10.03
C ASP A 260 10.24 10.45 10.17
N PHE A 261 9.51 9.42 9.72
CA PHE A 261 8.06 9.29 9.89
C PHE A 261 7.77 8.73 11.29
N ARG A 262 7.62 9.61 12.28
CA ARG A 262 7.49 9.22 13.69
C ARG A 262 6.06 8.88 14.12
N SER A 263 5.06 9.28 13.36
CA SER A 263 3.70 8.79 13.52
C SER A 263 2.81 9.13 12.32
N VAL A 264 1.94 8.19 11.94
CA VAL A 264 0.80 8.43 11.05
C VAL A 264 -0.49 8.28 11.88
N ARG A 265 -1.44 9.19 11.68
CA ARG A 265 -2.76 9.14 12.31
C ARG A 265 -3.83 9.13 11.22
N TYR A 266 -4.77 8.19 11.34
CA TYR A 266 -5.90 8.04 10.44
C TYR A 266 -7.21 7.83 11.21
N SER A 267 -8.33 7.93 10.50
CA SER A 267 -9.62 7.45 10.94
C SER A 267 -10.20 6.43 9.97
N ASP A 268 -10.92 5.45 10.51
CA ASP A 268 -11.58 4.40 9.74
C ASP A 268 -13.06 4.70 9.47
N ALA A 269 -13.74 3.79 8.75
CA ALA A 269 -15.16 3.89 8.47
C ALA A 269 -16.08 3.79 9.71
N LEU A 270 -15.58 3.32 10.86
CA LEU A 270 -16.29 3.35 12.14
C LEU A 270 -16.15 4.72 12.84
N GLY A 271 -15.24 5.57 12.36
CA GLY A 271 -14.93 6.88 12.89
C GLY A 271 -13.99 6.84 14.09
N ASP A 272 -13.31 5.71 14.32
CA ASP A 272 -12.26 5.59 15.33
C ASP A 272 -10.96 6.18 14.78
N SER A 273 -10.16 6.80 15.66
CA SER A 273 -8.90 7.44 15.27
C SER A 273 -7.72 6.70 15.89
N THR A 274 -6.85 6.19 15.02
CA THR A 274 -5.67 5.40 15.36
C THR A 274 -4.41 6.20 15.04
N SER A 275 -3.37 6.06 15.87
CA SER A 275 -2.10 6.75 15.72
C SER A 275 -0.97 5.76 15.94
N GLU A 276 -0.24 5.46 14.87
CA GLU A 276 0.79 4.42 14.81
C GLU A 276 2.15 5.02 14.53
N ASP A 277 3.20 4.26 14.82
CA ASP A 277 4.61 4.57 14.55
C ASP A 277 5.09 3.62 13.45
N PRO A 278 5.34 4.10 12.22
CA PRO A 278 5.79 3.25 11.10
C PRO A 278 7.07 2.46 11.37
N ALA A 279 7.93 2.91 12.31
CA ALA A 279 9.20 2.29 12.64
C ALA A 279 10.15 2.08 11.44
N THR A 280 10.02 2.91 10.40
CA THR A 280 10.88 2.89 9.20
C THR A 280 12.25 3.51 9.47
N ALA A 281 13.21 3.27 8.56
CA ALA A 281 14.49 3.98 8.58
C ALA A 281 14.32 5.46 8.20
N THR A 282 15.33 6.28 8.49
CA THR A 282 15.35 7.71 8.11
C THR A 282 15.92 7.90 6.71
N LYS A 283 15.42 8.90 5.98
CA LYS A 283 15.99 9.33 4.69
C LYS A 283 16.87 10.55 4.86
N THR A 284 17.93 10.67 4.05
CA THR A 284 18.87 11.81 4.07
C THR A 284 18.64 12.67 2.83
N PHE A 285 18.72 13.97 2.99
CA PHE A 285 18.69 14.99 1.93
C PHE A 285 19.62 16.16 2.30
N SER A 286 19.96 17.04 1.34
CA SER A 286 20.78 18.24 1.58
C SER A 286 20.12 19.52 1.06
N PHE A 287 20.68 20.66 1.43
CA PHE A 287 20.32 21.97 0.86
C PHE A 287 21.46 22.50 -0.01
N GLU A 288 21.11 23.18 -1.12
CA GLU A 288 22.09 23.72 -2.07
C GLU A 288 21.79 25.18 -2.45
N SER A 289 22.85 25.99 -2.62
CA SER A 289 22.71 27.38 -3.08
C SER A 289 22.85 27.46 -4.61
N PHE A 290 21.75 27.49 -5.35
CA PHE A 290 21.74 27.47 -6.83
C PHE A 290 22.06 28.82 -7.50
N ALA A 291 22.95 29.63 -6.92
CA ALA A 291 23.12 31.02 -7.33
C ALA A 291 23.81 31.28 -8.69
N THR A 292 24.19 30.29 -9.51
CA THR A 292 24.80 30.57 -10.83
C THR A 292 24.60 29.50 -11.93
N ALA A 293 23.58 29.67 -12.78
CA ALA A 293 23.61 29.49 -14.25
C ALA A 293 24.29 28.22 -14.86
N ALA A 294 24.21 27.07 -14.20
CA ALA A 294 24.53 25.76 -14.76
C ALA A 294 23.54 24.70 -14.23
N ASP A 295 22.25 25.08 -14.13
CA ASP A 295 21.13 24.27 -13.61
C ASP A 295 20.87 23.06 -14.50
N SER A 296 21.76 22.08 -14.48
CA SER A 296 21.58 20.84 -15.22
C SER A 296 22.05 19.71 -14.33
N ARG A 297 21.06 19.03 -13.75
CA ARG A 297 21.21 17.95 -12.77
C ARG A 297 20.78 16.65 -13.41
N LEU A 298 21.46 15.57 -13.08
CA LEU A 298 21.01 14.23 -13.43
C LEU A 298 20.30 13.62 -12.22
N ASP A 299 18.99 13.38 -12.32
CA ASP A 299 18.23 12.63 -11.30
C ASP A 299 18.05 11.18 -11.74
N MET A 300 18.42 10.23 -10.86
CA MET A 300 18.32 8.80 -11.08
C MET A 300 17.39 8.12 -10.07
N ARG A 301 16.20 7.71 -10.50
CA ARG A 301 15.20 7.09 -9.61
C ARG A 301 15.01 5.61 -9.93
N ILE A 302 14.88 4.76 -8.92
CA ILE A 302 14.51 3.36 -9.15
C ILE A 302 13.10 3.28 -9.75
N THR A 303 12.90 2.44 -10.77
CA THR A 303 11.58 2.30 -11.38
C THR A 303 10.70 1.39 -10.52
N THR A 304 9.47 1.79 -10.25
CA THR A 304 8.49 1.05 -9.46
C THR A 304 7.30 0.58 -10.32
N GLY A 305 6.51 -0.34 -9.80
CA GLY A 305 5.31 -0.87 -10.45
C GLY A 305 5.48 -2.31 -10.92
N THR A 306 4.37 -2.99 -11.25
CA THR A 306 4.30 -4.46 -11.39
C THR A 306 5.36 -5.08 -12.30
N GLU A 307 5.73 -4.44 -13.41
CA GLU A 307 6.74 -4.97 -14.33
C GLU A 307 8.17 -4.66 -13.89
N ALA A 308 8.42 -3.46 -13.34
CA ALA A 308 9.73 -3.09 -12.81
C ALA A 308 10.04 -3.84 -11.50
N ASP A 309 9.02 -4.13 -10.70
CA ASP A 309 9.11 -4.92 -9.47
C ASP A 309 9.62 -6.34 -9.72
N LYS A 310 9.34 -6.93 -10.90
CA LYS A 310 9.89 -8.23 -11.31
C LYS A 310 11.41 -8.20 -11.50
N ILE A 311 12.00 -7.02 -11.63
CA ILE A 311 13.45 -6.80 -11.81
C ILE A 311 14.07 -6.27 -10.51
N ASN A 312 13.47 -5.23 -9.94
CA ASN A 312 14.05 -4.44 -8.86
C ASN A 312 13.85 -5.04 -7.47
N LYS A 313 12.87 -5.95 -7.30
CA LYS A 313 12.70 -6.73 -6.07
C LYS A 313 13.44 -8.06 -6.22
N ALA A 314 13.67 -8.69 -5.07
CA ALA A 314 14.31 -9.99 -5.02
C ALA A 314 13.51 -10.97 -5.88
N HIS A 315 14.21 -11.72 -6.72
CA HIS A 315 13.63 -12.76 -7.55
C HIS A 315 14.67 -13.88 -7.75
N LEU A 316 14.19 -15.00 -8.29
CA LEU A 316 15.03 -16.15 -8.58
C LEU A 316 15.55 -16.07 -10.02
N ILE A 317 16.86 -16.29 -10.16
CA ILE A 317 17.53 -16.41 -11.45
C ILE A 317 17.78 -17.90 -11.70
N ASN A 318 17.12 -18.43 -12.72
CA ASN A 318 17.33 -19.81 -13.16
C ASN A 318 18.70 -19.94 -13.83
N SER A 319 19.67 -20.53 -13.14
CA SER A 319 21.08 -20.58 -13.53
C SER A 319 21.54 -21.92 -14.13
N HIS A 320 20.62 -22.87 -14.35
CA HIS A 320 20.94 -24.25 -14.78
C HIS A 320 20.47 -24.61 -16.19
N LEU A 321 20.18 -23.62 -17.02
CA LEU A 321 19.53 -23.87 -18.31
C LEU A 321 20.45 -24.64 -19.27
N THR A 322 19.97 -25.78 -19.76
CA THR A 322 20.54 -26.52 -20.91
C THR A 322 20.56 -25.71 -22.20
N ASP A 323 19.87 -24.56 -22.25
CA ASP A 323 20.00 -23.55 -23.29
C ASP A 323 20.77 -22.32 -22.78
N GLU A 324 22.03 -22.18 -23.21
CA GLU A 324 22.87 -21.01 -22.94
C GLU A 324 22.26 -19.67 -23.41
N ASN A 325 21.13 -19.66 -24.14
CA ASN A 325 20.44 -18.43 -24.52
C ASN A 325 19.54 -17.86 -23.41
N GLU A 326 19.10 -18.68 -22.47
CA GLU A 326 18.19 -18.23 -21.41
C GLU A 326 18.94 -17.62 -20.22
N LEU A 327 20.24 -17.93 -20.06
CA LEU A 327 21.17 -17.22 -19.18
C LEU A 327 21.65 -15.88 -19.75
N LYS A 328 20.94 -15.32 -20.73
CA LYS A 328 21.34 -14.07 -21.40
C LYS A 328 20.23 -13.06 -21.34
N GLY A 329 20.61 -11.80 -21.13
CA GLY A 329 19.67 -10.69 -21.17
C GLY A 329 18.82 -10.55 -19.92
N ILE A 330 19.28 -11.05 -18.77
CA ILE A 330 18.56 -10.97 -17.50
C ILE A 330 18.75 -9.57 -16.93
N SER A 331 17.66 -8.86 -16.65
CA SER A 331 17.70 -7.52 -16.07
C SER A 331 17.90 -7.61 -14.56
N LEU A 332 18.84 -6.83 -14.01
CA LEU A 332 19.18 -6.82 -12.58
C LEU A 332 18.78 -5.52 -11.87
N LEU A 333 18.59 -4.45 -12.64
CA LEU A 333 18.17 -3.15 -12.15
C LEU A 333 17.49 -2.38 -13.27
N GLU A 334 16.35 -1.76 -12.99
CA GLU A 334 15.64 -0.83 -13.85
C GLU A 334 15.44 0.50 -13.12
N PHE A 335 15.83 1.60 -13.75
CA PHE A 335 15.79 2.93 -13.16
C PHE A 335 15.53 3.98 -14.24
N THR A 336 15.06 5.16 -13.85
CA THR A 336 14.93 6.32 -14.72
C THR A 336 16.12 7.25 -14.54
N MET A 337 16.42 8.01 -15.60
CA MET A 337 17.37 9.11 -15.59
C MET A 337 16.70 10.34 -16.17
N GLU A 338 16.69 11.44 -15.44
CA GLU A 338 16.11 12.71 -15.85
C GLU A 338 17.18 13.79 -15.94
N ALA A 339 17.22 14.51 -17.06
CA ALA A 339 18.03 15.70 -17.18
C ALA A 339 17.21 16.91 -16.74
N GLU A 340 17.39 17.30 -15.48
CA GLU A 340 16.67 18.43 -14.95
C GLU A 340 17.28 19.77 -15.36
N GLY A 341 16.44 20.81 -15.35
CA GLY A 341 16.79 22.17 -15.72
C GLY A 341 16.89 22.39 -17.23
N ASP A 342 17.76 23.31 -17.66
CA ASP A 342 17.65 23.94 -18.99
C ASP A 342 18.65 23.42 -20.04
N SER A 343 19.58 22.54 -19.68
CA SER A 343 20.59 22.01 -20.61
C SER A 343 20.42 20.52 -20.88
N ASP A 344 20.71 20.13 -22.12
CA ASP A 344 20.86 18.72 -22.46
C ASP A 344 22.06 18.12 -21.68
N LEU A 345 21.92 16.88 -21.22
CA LEU A 345 22.98 16.12 -20.57
C LEU A 345 23.48 15.00 -21.48
N GLU A 346 24.79 14.96 -21.71
CA GLU A 346 25.51 13.90 -22.42
C GLU A 346 26.12 12.94 -21.40
N ILE A 347 25.59 11.72 -21.33
CA ILE A 347 26.17 10.59 -20.58
C ILE A 347 27.29 9.99 -21.44
N ARG A 348 28.54 10.26 -21.10
CA ARG A 348 29.72 9.78 -21.85
C ARG A 348 30.22 8.46 -21.29
N ASP A 349 30.37 8.41 -19.98
CA ASP A 349 30.76 7.22 -19.23
C ASP A 349 29.74 6.99 -18.10
N PHE A 350 29.44 5.72 -17.80
CA PHE A 350 28.48 5.32 -16.77
C PHE A 350 29.01 4.07 -16.04
N GLY A 351 28.78 3.97 -14.73
CA GLY A 351 29.21 2.81 -13.94
C GLY A 351 28.11 2.26 -13.04
N VAL A 352 28.20 0.99 -12.65
CA VAL A 352 27.31 0.36 -11.66
C VAL A 352 28.12 -0.57 -10.77
N ASP A 353 27.67 -0.81 -9.55
CA ASP A 353 28.26 -1.79 -8.64
C ASP A 353 27.47 -3.11 -8.69
N LEU A 354 28.19 -4.23 -8.84
CA LEU A 354 27.64 -5.57 -8.73
C LEU A 354 28.19 -6.24 -7.47
N VAL A 355 27.30 -6.59 -6.55
CA VAL A 355 27.64 -7.26 -5.29
C VAL A 355 27.18 -8.70 -5.35
N VAL A 356 28.04 -9.64 -4.96
CA VAL A 356 27.68 -11.05 -4.82
C VAL A 356 27.83 -11.53 -3.38
N THR A 357 26.96 -12.45 -2.97
CA THR A 357 27.09 -13.15 -1.68
C THR A 357 26.99 -14.65 -1.92
N GLY A 358 27.93 -15.41 -1.35
CA GLY A 358 28.05 -16.86 -1.55
C GLY A 358 29.20 -17.19 -2.50
N ALA A 359 29.20 -16.60 -3.70
CA ALA A 359 30.30 -16.66 -4.66
C ALA A 359 31.57 -15.93 -4.17
N ALA A 360 32.73 -16.36 -4.65
CA ALA A 360 34.00 -15.73 -4.30
C ALA A 360 34.25 -14.44 -5.08
N ASP A 361 33.84 -14.43 -6.35
CA ASP A 361 34.03 -13.32 -7.27
C ASP A 361 32.77 -13.05 -8.13
N VAL A 362 32.51 -11.79 -8.51
CA VAL A 362 31.41 -11.44 -9.43
C VAL A 362 31.54 -12.13 -10.79
N ASP A 363 32.77 -12.31 -11.28
CA ASP A 363 33.07 -13.01 -12.54
C ASP A 363 32.90 -14.54 -12.48
N ASP A 364 32.63 -15.10 -11.30
CA ASP A 364 32.19 -16.49 -11.18
C ASP A 364 30.72 -16.62 -11.62
N ILE A 365 29.90 -15.62 -11.30
CA ILE A 365 28.46 -15.58 -11.64
C ILE A 365 28.23 -15.02 -13.04
N ILE A 366 28.92 -13.93 -13.41
CA ILE A 366 28.68 -13.19 -14.65
C ILE A 366 29.52 -13.75 -15.80
N ALA A 367 28.90 -13.91 -16.97
CA ALA A 367 29.58 -14.35 -18.18
C ALA A 367 30.59 -13.32 -18.70
N GLY A 368 31.56 -13.75 -19.52
CA GLY A 368 32.56 -12.87 -20.15
C GLY A 368 33.98 -12.96 -19.59
N GLY A 369 34.16 -13.72 -18.51
CA GLY A 369 35.46 -14.19 -18.00
C GLY A 369 36.25 -13.18 -17.16
N THR A 370 37.32 -13.68 -16.51
CA THR A 370 38.01 -12.96 -15.43
C THR A 370 39.02 -11.91 -15.90
N VAL A 371 39.10 -10.80 -15.15
CA VAL A 371 40.12 -9.74 -15.32
C VAL A 371 41.54 -10.32 -15.23
N ALA A 372 41.75 -11.27 -14.32
CA ALA A 372 43.07 -11.73 -13.93
C ALA A 372 43.73 -12.71 -14.91
N THR A 373 42.97 -13.42 -15.76
CA THR A 373 43.52 -14.53 -16.55
C THR A 373 43.31 -14.44 -18.07
N THR A 374 42.33 -13.67 -18.54
CA THR A 374 41.93 -13.72 -19.97
C THR A 374 41.83 -12.36 -20.66
N GLY A 375 41.82 -11.25 -19.91
CA GLY A 375 41.43 -9.94 -20.46
C GLY A 375 39.98 -9.95 -20.96
N GLY A 376 39.12 -10.73 -20.29
CA GLY A 376 37.69 -10.81 -20.57
C GLY A 376 36.97 -9.53 -20.18
N SER A 377 35.91 -9.22 -20.91
CA SER A 377 34.98 -8.14 -20.59
C SER A 377 33.72 -8.76 -19.99
N PRO A 378 33.15 -8.18 -18.91
CA PRO A 378 31.88 -8.65 -18.37
C PRO A 378 30.81 -8.61 -19.47
N GLU A 379 29.98 -9.64 -19.56
CA GLU A 379 28.78 -9.64 -20.39
C GLU A 379 27.62 -8.95 -19.65
N VAL A 380 27.88 -7.72 -19.22
CA VAL A 380 26.90 -6.81 -18.61
C VAL A 380 26.69 -5.65 -19.56
N PHE A 381 25.46 -5.20 -19.70
CA PHE A 381 25.03 -4.22 -20.69
C PHE A 381 24.21 -3.14 -20.02
N LEU A 382 24.55 -1.88 -20.31
CA LEU A 382 23.68 -0.75 -20.07
C LEU A 382 22.70 -0.65 -21.24
N GLU A 383 21.41 -0.78 -20.97
CA GLU A 383 20.35 -0.51 -21.95
C GLU A 383 19.64 0.78 -21.60
N ILE A 384 19.57 1.74 -22.53
CA ILE A 384 18.78 2.98 -22.38
C ILE A 384 17.72 2.98 -23.48
N GLU A 385 16.44 3.14 -23.13
CA GLU A 385 15.32 3.09 -24.07
C GLU A 385 15.31 1.81 -24.95
N GLY A 386 15.73 0.69 -24.36
CA GLY A 386 15.83 -0.62 -25.02
C GLY A 386 16.97 -0.77 -26.03
N GLN A 387 17.93 0.17 -26.06
CA GLN A 387 19.15 0.07 -26.87
C GLN A 387 20.37 -0.14 -25.99
N ARG A 388 21.28 -1.04 -26.37
CA ARG A 388 22.54 -1.30 -25.64
C ARG A 388 23.59 -0.23 -25.94
N TYR A 389 24.25 0.27 -24.90
CA TYR A 389 25.29 1.29 -24.98
C TYR A 389 26.61 0.87 -24.34
N GLY A 390 27.69 1.50 -24.82
CA GLY A 390 29.05 1.35 -24.32
C GLY A 390 29.63 -0.06 -24.47
N THR A 391 30.82 -0.26 -23.89
CA THR A 391 31.44 -1.57 -23.70
C THR A 391 31.80 -1.73 -22.23
N ALA A 392 31.32 -2.79 -21.59
CA ALA A 392 31.58 -3.04 -20.20
C ALA A 392 33.04 -3.43 -19.94
N GLY A 393 33.60 -2.90 -18.86
CA GLY A 393 34.86 -3.31 -18.28
C GLY A 393 34.74 -3.39 -16.76
N TYR A 394 35.56 -4.24 -16.15
CA TYR A 394 35.71 -4.24 -14.70
C TYR A 394 36.63 -3.09 -14.28
N ASN A 395 36.20 -2.33 -13.27
CA ASN A 395 37.07 -1.41 -12.54
C ASN A 395 37.66 -2.12 -11.29
N GLU A 396 38.81 -1.65 -10.77
CA GLU A 396 39.53 -2.36 -9.68
C GLU A 396 38.82 -2.24 -8.32
N ALA A 397 37.78 -3.04 -8.10
CA ALA A 397 37.09 -3.21 -6.82
C ALA A 397 37.38 -4.59 -6.18
N ALA A 398 36.69 -4.94 -5.09
CA ALA A 398 36.88 -6.21 -4.41
C ALA A 398 36.44 -7.40 -5.30
N ALA A 399 36.83 -8.62 -4.93
CA ALA A 399 36.47 -9.82 -5.68
C ALA A 399 34.94 -10.01 -5.73
N ASP A 400 34.33 -9.93 -4.55
CA ASP A 400 32.92 -10.09 -4.20
C ASP A 400 32.07 -8.82 -4.42
N ASN A 401 32.71 -7.69 -4.68
CA ASN A 401 32.04 -6.45 -5.06
C ASN A 401 32.77 -5.75 -6.21
N ARG A 402 32.16 -5.72 -7.40
CA ARG A 402 32.79 -5.20 -8.62
C ARG A 402 32.01 -4.08 -9.29
N GLU A 403 32.71 -2.99 -9.48
CA GLU A 403 32.30 -1.90 -10.35
C GLU A 403 32.44 -2.30 -11.83
N ILE A 404 31.33 -2.16 -12.56
CA ILE A 404 31.25 -2.31 -14.00
C ILE A 404 31.14 -0.93 -14.62
N ALA A 405 32.06 -0.61 -15.53
CA ALA A 405 32.10 0.68 -16.21
C ALA A 405 31.83 0.51 -17.70
N TRP A 406 30.97 1.35 -18.26
CA TRP A 406 30.78 1.52 -19.70
C TRP A 406 31.40 2.83 -20.13
N THR A 407 32.35 2.72 -21.06
CA THR A 407 32.94 3.88 -21.74
C THR A 407 32.30 4.08 -23.11
N ASP A 408 32.35 5.32 -23.61
CA ASP A 408 31.80 5.70 -24.93
C ASP A 408 30.28 5.39 -25.04
N VAL A 409 29.50 5.70 -24.01
CA VAL A 409 28.03 5.63 -24.02
C VAL A 409 27.47 6.66 -25.00
N ASP A 410 27.95 7.91 -24.91
CA ASP A 410 27.58 9.08 -25.74
C ASP A 410 26.05 9.22 -25.95
N TYR A 411 25.26 9.04 -24.88
CA TYR A 411 23.81 9.21 -24.90
C TYR A 411 23.42 10.63 -24.46
N ILE A 412 22.48 11.27 -25.17
CA ILE A 412 22.01 12.61 -24.82
C ILE A 412 20.58 12.53 -24.32
N ILE A 413 20.38 12.91 -23.06
CA ILE A 413 19.08 13.19 -22.47
C ILE A 413 18.78 14.67 -22.73
N LYS A 414 17.58 14.98 -23.23
CA LYS A 414 17.19 16.38 -23.48
C LYS A 414 16.79 17.05 -22.17
N ALA A 415 17.03 18.35 -22.08
CA ALA A 415 16.56 19.16 -20.95
C ALA A 415 15.06 18.91 -20.67
N GLY A 416 14.76 18.46 -19.45
CA GLY A 416 13.42 18.10 -18.96
C GLY A 416 12.87 16.76 -19.46
N ASP A 417 13.65 15.96 -20.19
CA ASP A 417 13.24 14.60 -20.59
C ASP A 417 13.73 13.57 -19.57
N THR A 418 12.86 12.61 -19.25
CA THR A 418 13.16 11.40 -18.48
C THR A 418 13.31 10.21 -19.42
N VAL A 419 14.30 9.36 -19.19
CA VAL A 419 14.54 8.12 -19.94
C VAL A 419 14.63 6.92 -19.02
N THR A 420 14.26 5.73 -19.49
CA THR A 420 14.41 4.48 -18.73
C THR A 420 15.72 3.78 -19.11
N ALA A 421 16.46 3.36 -18.09
CA ALA A 421 17.67 2.56 -18.20
C ALA A 421 17.54 1.22 -17.47
N LYS A 422 18.28 0.22 -17.95
CA LYS A 422 18.39 -1.11 -17.36
C LYS A 422 19.83 -1.58 -17.32
N ILE A 423 20.17 -2.27 -16.24
CA ILE A 423 21.39 -3.06 -16.13
C ILE A 423 21.02 -4.50 -16.45
N VAL A 424 21.61 -5.03 -17.52
CA VAL A 424 21.28 -6.34 -18.06
C VAL A 424 22.52 -7.20 -18.09
N ALA A 425 22.46 -8.43 -17.62
CA ALA A 425 23.59 -9.34 -17.55
C ALA A 425 23.33 -10.67 -18.26
N ASN A 426 24.42 -11.27 -18.73
CA ASN A 426 24.48 -12.69 -19.04
C ASN A 426 25.23 -13.43 -17.93
N PHE A 427 24.79 -14.64 -17.64
CA PHE A 427 25.25 -15.46 -16.52
C PHE A 427 26.03 -16.68 -16.99
N ASN A 428 26.98 -17.12 -16.16
CA ASN A 428 27.56 -18.45 -16.28
C ASN A 428 26.54 -19.48 -15.79
N ALA A 429 26.60 -20.69 -16.35
CA ALA A 429 25.93 -21.82 -15.71
C ALA A 429 26.61 -22.15 -14.38
N LEU A 430 25.85 -22.60 -13.38
CA LEU A 430 26.44 -22.98 -12.09
C LEU A 430 27.53 -24.04 -12.26
N ASP A 431 28.61 -23.88 -11.50
CA ASP A 431 29.77 -24.77 -11.53
C ASP A 431 30.41 -24.93 -10.14
N THR A 432 31.74 -24.92 -10.02
CA THR A 432 32.42 -24.99 -8.72
C THR A 432 32.75 -23.62 -8.13
N ASP A 433 32.61 -22.58 -8.93
CA ASP A 433 32.97 -21.20 -8.61
C ASP A 433 31.68 -20.38 -8.34
N ALA A 434 30.56 -20.71 -9.01
CA ALA A 434 29.21 -20.26 -8.64
C ALA A 434 28.33 -21.43 -8.19
N ASP A 435 27.88 -21.40 -6.93
CA ASP A 435 27.08 -22.44 -6.28
C ASP A 435 25.58 -22.10 -6.28
N ASP A 436 24.74 -23.10 -6.02
CA ASP A 436 23.31 -22.88 -5.75
C ASP A 436 23.13 -22.02 -4.49
N ALA A 437 22.14 -21.12 -4.50
CA ALA A 437 21.86 -20.12 -3.46
C ALA A 437 22.77 -18.89 -3.46
N ASP A 438 23.78 -18.81 -4.32
CA ASP A 438 24.55 -17.59 -4.48
C ASP A 438 23.63 -16.44 -4.94
N THR A 439 23.93 -15.22 -4.50
CA THR A 439 23.10 -14.04 -4.82
C THR A 439 23.90 -12.99 -5.56
N ILE A 440 23.20 -12.18 -6.36
CA ILE A 440 23.73 -11.02 -7.06
C ILE A 440 22.80 -9.81 -6.90
N LEU A 441 23.39 -8.64 -6.68
CA LEU A 441 22.70 -7.35 -6.57
C LEU A 441 23.37 -6.36 -7.51
N ALA A 442 22.57 -5.60 -8.26
CA ALA A 442 23.02 -4.40 -8.97
C ALA A 442 22.58 -3.14 -8.21
N GLN A 443 23.53 -2.24 -7.96
CA GLN A 443 23.26 -1.01 -7.22
C GLN A 443 24.06 0.17 -7.77
N LEU A 444 23.45 1.34 -7.74
CA LEU A 444 24.07 2.63 -7.95
C LEU A 444 24.06 3.36 -6.62
N THR A 445 25.24 3.64 -6.08
CA THR A 445 25.39 4.40 -4.83
C THR A 445 26.23 5.64 -5.09
N GLU A 446 26.26 6.55 -4.11
CA GLU A 446 27.15 7.73 -4.13
C GLU A 446 28.61 7.34 -4.40
N THR A 447 29.06 6.16 -3.94
CA THR A 447 30.46 5.74 -4.22
C THR A 447 30.75 5.64 -5.73
N GLN A 448 29.77 5.24 -6.53
CA GLN A 448 29.93 5.13 -7.97
C GLN A 448 29.73 6.46 -8.68
N SER A 449 28.68 7.23 -8.33
CA SER A 449 28.42 8.54 -8.94
C SER A 449 29.53 9.55 -8.65
N ASP A 450 30.15 9.49 -7.47
CA ASP A 450 31.25 10.36 -7.06
C ASP A 450 32.57 10.04 -7.79
N ASP A 451 32.70 8.84 -8.36
CA ASP A 451 33.90 8.47 -9.12
C ASP A 451 33.81 8.97 -10.56
N THR A 452 34.49 10.08 -10.83
CA THR A 452 34.66 10.65 -12.18
C THR A 452 35.30 9.71 -13.22
N ALA A 453 35.87 8.57 -12.81
CA ALA A 453 36.34 7.52 -13.71
C ALA A 453 35.21 6.56 -14.15
N LEU A 454 34.11 6.50 -13.40
CA LEU A 454 32.91 5.72 -13.70
C LEU A 454 31.80 6.58 -14.31
N PHE A 455 31.68 7.83 -13.88
CA PHE A 455 30.65 8.78 -14.33
C PHE A 455 31.27 10.02 -14.99
N ASP A 456 31.03 10.19 -16.30
CA ASP A 456 31.33 11.43 -17.04
C ASP A 456 30.05 11.92 -17.71
N VAL A 457 29.32 12.78 -17.00
CA VAL A 457 28.11 13.45 -17.49
C VAL A 457 28.42 14.90 -17.76
N ARG A 458 28.05 15.39 -18.95
CA ARG A 458 28.37 16.75 -19.38
C ARG A 458 27.16 17.52 -19.86
N ASP A 459 27.17 18.81 -19.60
CA ASP A 459 26.18 19.74 -20.14
C ASP A 459 26.40 20.03 -21.64
N GLU A 460 25.48 20.78 -22.27
CA GLU A 460 25.59 21.22 -23.67
C GLU A 460 26.87 22.06 -23.94
N SER A 461 27.48 22.63 -22.91
CA SER A 461 28.75 23.37 -23.02
C SER A 461 29.99 22.46 -23.07
N GLY A 462 29.82 21.17 -22.77
CA GLY A 462 30.87 20.17 -22.65
C GLY A 462 31.61 20.22 -21.32
N THR A 463 31.02 20.87 -20.32
CA THR A 463 31.49 20.93 -18.93
C THR A 463 30.90 19.74 -18.18
N GLN A 464 31.74 19.01 -17.45
CA GLN A 464 31.27 17.93 -16.59
C GLN A 464 30.48 18.54 -15.42
N ILE A 465 29.29 18.00 -15.17
CA ILE A 465 28.46 18.40 -14.03
C ILE A 465 29.15 17.97 -12.73
N LEU A 466 28.87 18.66 -11.63
CA LEU A 466 29.48 18.31 -10.36
C LEU A 466 28.85 17.03 -9.84
N ASP A 467 29.59 16.36 -8.95
CA ASP A 467 29.10 15.22 -8.20
C ASP A 467 27.80 15.54 -7.43
N ALA A 468 27.76 16.72 -6.79
CA ALA A 468 26.54 17.22 -6.18
C ALA A 468 25.39 17.42 -7.18
N ASP A 469 25.63 17.54 -8.49
CA ASP A 469 24.57 17.67 -9.48
C ASP A 469 24.12 16.30 -10.03
N ILE A 470 24.50 15.20 -9.39
CA ILE A 470 24.02 13.84 -9.67
C ILE A 470 23.29 13.37 -8.41
N VAL A 471 21.98 13.18 -8.53
CA VAL A 471 21.12 12.79 -7.41
C VAL A 471 20.47 11.44 -7.67
N GLY A 472 20.09 10.78 -6.58
CA GLY A 472 19.49 9.46 -6.60
C GLY A 472 20.50 8.31 -6.61
N ALA A 473 20.14 7.23 -5.91
CA ALA A 473 20.98 6.04 -5.71
C ALA A 473 20.17 4.75 -5.95
N PRO A 474 19.74 4.48 -7.21
CA PRO A 474 18.85 3.37 -7.49
C PRO A 474 19.54 2.04 -7.15
N THR A 475 18.97 1.35 -6.17
CA THR A 475 19.50 0.09 -5.61
C THR A 475 18.41 -0.96 -5.65
N GLY A 476 18.66 -2.05 -6.39
CA GLY A 476 17.76 -3.19 -6.44
C GLY A 476 17.80 -4.01 -5.16
N VAL A 477 17.26 -5.22 -5.23
CA VAL A 477 17.38 -6.22 -4.16
C VAL A 477 18.11 -7.44 -4.71
N ALA A 478 18.90 -8.10 -3.86
CA ALA A 478 19.68 -9.26 -4.26
C ALA A 478 18.79 -10.37 -4.80
N SER A 479 19.14 -10.89 -5.97
CA SER A 479 18.47 -11.99 -6.65
C SER A 479 19.27 -13.28 -6.46
N THR A 480 18.59 -14.39 -6.24
CA THR A 480 19.22 -15.67 -5.90
C THR A 480 19.32 -16.57 -7.12
N LEU A 481 20.51 -17.11 -7.38
CA LEU A 481 20.72 -18.11 -8.40
C LEU A 481 20.28 -19.48 -7.91
N ARG A 482 19.51 -20.19 -8.74
CA ARG A 482 19.04 -21.54 -8.46
C ARG A 482 19.23 -22.47 -9.63
N ASP A 483 19.71 -23.68 -9.36
CA ASP A 483 19.86 -24.71 -10.40
C ASP A 483 18.59 -25.51 -10.68
N THR A 484 17.74 -25.64 -9.68
CA THR A 484 16.52 -26.42 -9.73
C THR A 484 15.50 -25.74 -8.86
N GLY A 485 14.23 -25.80 -9.25
CA GLY A 485 13.17 -25.18 -8.46
C GLY A 485 12.05 -24.67 -9.33
N PHE A 486 11.54 -23.50 -8.97
CA PHE A 486 10.40 -22.90 -9.62
C PHE A 486 10.39 -21.39 -9.43
N GLY A 487 9.86 -20.71 -10.43
CA GLY A 487 9.46 -19.31 -10.31
C GLY A 487 8.11 -19.22 -9.60
N LEU A 488 7.94 -18.15 -8.83
CA LEU A 488 6.67 -17.77 -8.24
C LEU A 488 6.21 -16.42 -8.79
N GLU A 489 4.94 -16.34 -9.15
CA GLU A 489 4.27 -15.08 -9.46
C GLU A 489 3.09 -14.91 -8.51
N PHE A 490 3.04 -13.78 -7.81
CA PHE A 490 1.97 -13.49 -6.87
C PHE A 490 0.70 -13.14 -7.65
N VAL A 491 -0.42 -13.76 -7.29
CA VAL A 491 -1.71 -13.53 -7.95
C VAL A 491 -2.62 -12.68 -7.08
N SER A 492 -2.83 -13.08 -5.82
CA SER A 492 -3.66 -12.34 -4.87
C SER A 492 -3.48 -12.84 -3.45
N ALA A 493 -3.88 -12.04 -2.47
CA ALA A 493 -4.03 -12.49 -1.09
C ALA A 493 -5.29 -11.85 -0.47
N SER A 494 -5.86 -12.48 0.55
CA SER A 494 -7.01 -11.95 1.27
C SER A 494 -7.06 -12.48 2.69
N ALA A 495 -7.50 -11.65 3.63
CA ALA A 495 -7.82 -12.06 4.99
C ALA A 495 -9.30 -11.74 5.25
N THR A 496 -10.06 -12.72 5.71
CA THR A 496 -11.50 -12.56 5.92
C THR A 496 -11.93 -13.14 7.25
N ARG A 497 -12.78 -12.43 7.98
CA ARG A 497 -13.37 -12.94 9.22
C ARG A 497 -14.69 -13.62 8.91
N SER A 498 -14.92 -14.78 9.52
CA SER A 498 -16.14 -15.54 9.37
C SER A 498 -16.67 -15.98 10.74
N HIS A 499 -18.00 -15.98 10.87
CA HIS A 499 -18.68 -16.45 12.06
C HIS A 499 -19.44 -17.74 11.72
N THR A 500 -18.92 -18.89 12.14
CA THR A 500 -19.53 -20.19 11.80
C THR A 500 -20.34 -20.76 12.97
N GLY A 501 -21.61 -20.38 13.12
CA GLY A 501 -22.57 -21.15 13.94
C GLY A 501 -23.69 -20.36 14.63
N ASP A 502 -24.94 -20.63 14.24
CA ASP A 502 -26.16 -20.16 14.91
C ASP A 502 -26.58 -21.13 16.03
N VAL A 503 -25.89 -21.11 17.18
CA VAL A 503 -26.39 -21.72 18.44
C VAL A 503 -25.77 -21.06 19.66
N ALA A 504 -26.64 -20.61 20.56
CA ALA A 504 -26.30 -20.07 21.88
C ALA A 504 -25.55 -21.09 22.77
N ASN A 505 -24.21 -21.04 22.78
CA ASN A 505 -23.36 -21.40 23.91
C ASN A 505 -22.10 -20.50 23.92
N THR A 506 -21.47 -20.40 25.08
CA THR A 506 -20.61 -19.27 25.51
C THR A 506 -19.11 -19.47 25.21
N LEU A 507 -18.72 -19.67 23.96
CA LEU A 507 -17.32 -19.58 23.53
C LEU A 507 -17.32 -18.97 22.12
N ASP A 508 -16.51 -17.94 21.87
CA ASP A 508 -16.44 -17.22 20.59
C ASP A 508 -16.30 -18.18 19.39
N HIS A 509 -16.99 -17.83 18.30
CA HIS A 509 -16.99 -18.62 17.07
C HIS A 509 -16.28 -17.89 15.91
N ASP A 510 -15.56 -16.82 16.20
CA ASP A 510 -14.89 -16.04 15.18
C ASP A 510 -13.67 -16.79 14.68
N GLN A 511 -13.57 -16.87 13.36
CA GLN A 511 -12.51 -17.55 12.62
C GLN A 511 -12.02 -16.60 11.54
N GLY A 512 -10.71 -16.40 11.44
CA GLY A 512 -10.06 -15.78 10.30
C GLY A 512 -9.78 -16.82 9.23
N THR A 513 -9.99 -16.46 7.98
CA THR A 513 -9.57 -17.20 6.80
C THR A 513 -8.63 -16.32 6.01
N PHE A 514 -7.37 -16.76 5.93
CA PHE A 514 -6.30 -16.13 5.17
C PHE A 514 -6.08 -16.96 3.91
N VAL A 515 -6.01 -16.32 2.74
CA VAL A 515 -5.84 -16.98 1.44
C VAL A 515 -4.71 -16.28 0.70
N ILE A 516 -3.75 -17.05 0.20
CA ILE A 516 -2.64 -16.57 -0.62
C ILE A 516 -2.65 -17.39 -1.92
N VAL A 517 -2.64 -16.71 -3.06
CA VAL A 517 -2.68 -17.32 -4.40
C VAL A 517 -1.42 -16.92 -5.16
N PHE A 518 -0.75 -17.91 -5.74
CA PHE A 518 0.41 -17.71 -6.58
C PHE A 518 0.40 -18.68 -7.77
N ASN A 519 0.97 -18.23 -8.89
CA ASN A 519 1.33 -19.10 -10.00
C ASN A 519 2.75 -19.60 -9.80
N LEU A 520 2.97 -20.84 -10.17
CA LEU A 520 4.25 -21.50 -10.10
C LEU A 520 4.62 -22.04 -11.48
N GLU A 521 5.81 -21.67 -11.94
CA GLU A 521 6.42 -22.23 -13.15
C GLU A 521 7.65 -23.07 -12.78
N ALA A 522 7.58 -24.39 -13.00
CA ALA A 522 8.68 -25.28 -12.64
C ALA A 522 9.82 -25.20 -13.65
N TRP A 523 11.04 -25.15 -13.13
CA TRP A 523 12.27 -25.08 -13.91
C TRP A 523 13.13 -26.32 -13.63
N ASP A 524 13.26 -27.21 -14.62
CA ASP A 524 14.25 -28.29 -14.59
C ASP A 524 14.44 -28.90 -16.00
N ASP A 525 15.67 -29.31 -16.33
CA ASP A 525 15.98 -30.10 -17.51
C ASP A 525 16.56 -31.51 -17.20
N ASN A 526 16.87 -31.79 -15.94
CA ASN A 526 17.35 -33.09 -15.46
C ASN A 526 16.28 -33.87 -14.68
N ALA A 527 15.28 -33.22 -14.09
CA ALA A 527 13.99 -33.83 -13.75
C ALA A 527 12.89 -33.39 -14.75
N THR A 528 12.00 -34.31 -15.08
CA THR A 528 10.80 -33.97 -15.86
C THR A 528 9.81 -33.14 -15.06
N SER A 529 10.00 -33.08 -13.74
CA SER A 529 9.02 -32.58 -12.80
C SER A 529 9.65 -32.26 -11.45
N ILE A 530 9.15 -31.21 -10.80
CA ILE A 530 9.33 -31.01 -9.36
C ILE A 530 8.10 -31.54 -8.61
N PHE A 531 8.29 -31.85 -7.34
CA PHE A 531 7.23 -32.33 -6.45
C PHE A 531 7.10 -31.37 -5.27
N LEU A 532 6.04 -30.56 -5.27
CA LEU A 532 5.72 -29.70 -4.14
C LEU A 532 5.06 -30.50 -3.02
N ASP A 533 5.36 -30.15 -1.79
CA ASP A 533 4.56 -30.63 -0.66
C ASP A 533 3.18 -29.95 -0.65
N GLU A 534 2.14 -30.73 -0.38
CA GLU A 534 0.76 -30.27 -0.26
C GLU A 534 0.16 -30.72 1.10
N SER A 535 1.02 -31.14 2.03
CA SER A 535 0.64 -31.29 3.42
C SER A 535 0.17 -29.95 3.97
N THR A 536 -0.78 -30.04 4.90
CA THR A 536 -1.40 -28.87 5.51
C THR A 536 -0.33 -27.98 6.16
N PRO A 537 -0.19 -26.70 5.75
CA PRO A 537 0.73 -25.76 6.38
C PRO A 537 0.58 -25.76 7.91
N MET A 538 1.69 -25.80 8.63
CA MET A 538 1.71 -25.81 10.10
C MET A 538 2.53 -24.62 10.61
N GLU A 539 2.19 -24.12 11.81
CA GLU A 539 2.99 -23.10 12.51
C GLU A 539 4.40 -23.62 12.78
N ASP A 540 5.40 -22.75 12.63
CA ASP A 540 6.84 -23.03 12.73
C ASP A 540 7.21 -23.87 13.97
N ASP A 541 7.24 -25.20 13.80
CA ASP A 541 7.81 -26.15 14.75
C ASP A 541 9.16 -26.69 14.27
N GLY A 542 9.71 -26.10 13.20
CA GLY A 542 10.96 -26.48 12.57
C GLY A 542 10.93 -27.86 11.88
N THR A 543 9.76 -28.38 11.49
CA THR A 543 9.66 -29.67 10.79
C THR A 543 8.90 -29.67 9.46
N THR A 544 8.48 -28.52 8.94
CA THR A 544 7.42 -28.40 7.92
C THR A 544 7.92 -28.02 6.52
N SER A 545 7.03 -28.22 5.54
CA SER A 545 7.30 -28.21 4.10
C SER A 545 6.66 -27.02 3.35
N ILE A 546 5.65 -26.37 3.93
CA ILE A 546 5.16 -25.05 3.54
C ILE A 546 4.87 -24.36 4.87
N THR A 547 5.69 -23.37 5.23
CA THR A 547 5.58 -22.67 6.50
C THR A 547 4.77 -21.41 6.31
N VAL A 548 3.77 -21.28 7.18
CA VAL A 548 3.00 -20.07 7.34
C VAL A 548 3.25 -19.60 8.76
N THR A 549 3.87 -18.43 8.92
CA THR A 549 4.05 -17.84 10.25
C THR A 549 2.77 -17.18 10.69
N VAL A 550 2.37 -17.50 11.91
CA VAL A 550 1.17 -16.95 12.53
C VAL A 550 1.57 -16.31 13.85
N GLN A 551 1.39 -15.00 13.96
CA GLN A 551 1.58 -14.29 15.22
C GLN A 551 0.21 -14.05 15.87
N GLY A 552 -0.15 -14.79 16.92
CA GLY A 552 -1.42 -14.68 17.63
C GLY A 552 -1.50 -15.57 18.89
N THR A 553 -2.50 -15.36 19.76
CA THR A 553 -2.55 -15.98 21.11
C THR A 553 -3.30 -17.31 21.25
N ASP A 554 -3.85 -17.92 20.19
CA ASP A 554 -4.63 -19.16 20.34
C ASP A 554 -4.51 -20.18 19.19
N THR A 555 -4.95 -21.41 19.48
CA THR A 555 -4.47 -22.67 18.90
C THR A 555 -5.30 -23.16 17.70
N TYR A 556 -4.72 -23.12 16.49
CA TYR A 556 -4.99 -23.76 15.18
C TYR A 556 -6.25 -24.62 14.93
N VAL A 557 -6.89 -24.48 13.74
CA VAL A 557 -7.95 -25.40 13.26
C VAL A 557 -7.66 -26.08 11.91
N THR A 558 -7.41 -25.38 10.80
CA THR A 558 -7.16 -26.03 9.49
C THR A 558 -6.42 -25.14 8.50
N SER A 559 -5.51 -25.73 7.71
CA SER A 559 -4.93 -25.14 6.52
C SER A 559 -5.09 -26.10 5.32
N SER A 560 -5.09 -25.56 4.11
CA SER A 560 -5.07 -26.35 2.86
C SER A 560 -4.15 -25.71 1.84
N VAL A 561 -3.64 -26.55 0.94
CA VAL A 561 -3.00 -26.12 -0.29
C VAL A 561 -3.78 -26.78 -1.41
N ASP A 562 -4.35 -25.97 -2.29
CA ASP A 562 -5.13 -26.42 -3.43
C ASP A 562 -4.41 -26.04 -4.72
N ARG A 563 -4.44 -26.95 -5.71
CA ARG A 563 -3.78 -26.77 -7.01
C ARG A 563 -4.81 -26.77 -8.14
N THR A 564 -4.71 -25.79 -9.04
CA THR A 564 -5.51 -25.74 -10.27
C THR A 564 -4.60 -25.82 -11.49
N GLY A 565 -4.74 -26.89 -12.28
CA GLY A 565 -3.94 -27.12 -13.49
C GLY A 565 -2.85 -28.19 -13.31
N GLY A 566 -1.98 -28.33 -14.31
CA GLY A 566 -0.90 -29.33 -14.37
C GLY A 566 -1.34 -30.78 -14.57
N ASP A 567 -0.37 -31.68 -14.75
CA ASP A 567 -0.60 -33.13 -14.75
C ASP A 567 -0.67 -33.65 -13.31
N SER A 568 -1.58 -34.60 -13.05
CA SER A 568 -1.77 -35.25 -11.74
C SER A 568 -1.42 -36.74 -11.79
N SER A 569 -0.79 -37.20 -12.88
CA SER A 569 -0.59 -38.63 -13.15
C SER A 569 0.38 -39.31 -12.20
N ASN A 570 1.35 -38.57 -11.63
CA ASN A 570 2.26 -39.07 -10.61
C ASN A 570 2.06 -38.43 -9.23
N ASP A 571 0.96 -37.73 -8.96
CA ASP A 571 0.69 -37.19 -7.61
C ASP A 571 0.63 -38.30 -6.56
N LEU A 572 1.25 -38.09 -5.40
CA LEU A 572 1.14 -38.96 -4.22
C LEU A 572 0.29 -38.30 -3.14
N SER A 573 0.17 -38.93 -1.97
CA SER A 573 -0.77 -38.48 -0.94
C SER A 573 -0.48 -37.07 -0.42
N ASN A 574 0.79 -36.65 -0.39
CA ASN A 574 1.24 -35.38 0.19
C ASN A 574 2.11 -34.57 -0.77
N THR A 575 2.29 -35.01 -2.02
CA THR A 575 3.10 -34.29 -3.00
C THR A 575 2.34 -34.12 -4.31
N ARG A 576 2.60 -33.01 -4.99
CA ARG A 576 2.03 -32.67 -6.30
C ARG A 576 3.13 -32.50 -7.32
N GLU A 577 2.98 -33.21 -8.43
CA GLU A 577 3.89 -33.10 -9.56
C GLU A 577 3.59 -31.83 -10.36
N ILE A 578 4.64 -31.09 -10.67
CA ILE A 578 4.62 -29.97 -11.60
C ILE A 578 5.67 -30.28 -12.66
N LEU A 579 5.22 -30.49 -13.90
CA LEU A 579 6.15 -30.76 -15.00
C LEU A 579 6.93 -29.50 -15.32
N ALA A 580 8.20 -29.67 -15.71
CA ALA A 580 9.01 -28.54 -16.15
C ALA A 580 8.34 -27.80 -17.32
N GLY A 581 8.23 -26.48 -17.22
CA GLY A 581 7.55 -25.61 -18.19
C GLY A 581 6.01 -25.62 -18.11
N ASP A 582 5.40 -26.31 -17.13
CA ASP A 582 4.00 -26.10 -16.79
C ASP A 582 3.88 -24.91 -15.81
N GLU A 583 2.89 -24.06 -16.05
CA GLU A 583 2.44 -23.04 -15.11
C GLU A 583 1.20 -23.56 -14.37
N VAL A 584 1.24 -23.52 -13.03
CA VAL A 584 0.18 -24.05 -12.18
C VAL A 584 -0.15 -23.07 -11.06
N GLU A 585 -1.44 -22.83 -10.85
CA GLU A 585 -1.94 -21.95 -9.78
C GLU A 585 -2.09 -22.75 -8.48
N PHE A 586 -1.53 -22.21 -7.39
CA PHE A 586 -1.65 -22.73 -6.04
C PHE A 586 -2.37 -21.73 -5.14
N THR A 587 -3.23 -22.25 -4.28
CA THR A 587 -3.97 -21.49 -3.26
C THR A 587 -3.64 -22.06 -1.89
N VAL A 588 -2.93 -21.28 -1.07
CA VAL A 588 -2.67 -21.58 0.33
C VAL A 588 -3.77 -20.93 1.16
N THR A 589 -4.52 -21.73 1.91
CA THR A 589 -5.57 -21.26 2.81
C THR A 589 -5.17 -21.60 4.24
N TYR A 590 -5.24 -20.61 5.14
CA TYR A 590 -5.05 -20.78 6.58
C TYR A 590 -6.29 -20.29 7.32
N VAL A 591 -6.82 -21.10 8.24
CA VAL A 591 -8.02 -20.77 9.03
C VAL A 591 -7.70 -20.83 10.53
N THR A 592 -7.93 -19.72 11.24
CA THR A 592 -7.74 -19.67 12.70
C THR A 592 -8.78 -20.49 13.43
N ALA A 593 -8.50 -20.81 14.69
CA ALA A 593 -9.45 -21.52 15.52
C ALA A 593 -10.68 -20.69 15.85
N ALA A 594 -11.80 -21.38 16.07
CA ALA A 594 -13.01 -20.73 16.59
C ALA A 594 -12.70 -20.13 17.97
N GLY A 595 -12.90 -18.82 18.10
CA GLY A 595 -12.62 -18.08 19.32
C GLY A 595 -11.20 -17.56 19.42
N ALA A 596 -10.56 -17.34 18.27
CA ALA A 596 -9.34 -16.54 18.16
C ALA A 596 -9.58 -15.13 18.75
N ASP A 597 -8.62 -14.64 19.53
CA ASP A 597 -8.64 -13.35 20.23
C ASP A 597 -7.25 -12.70 20.08
N GLY A 598 -7.21 -11.38 19.88
CA GLY A 598 -5.97 -10.64 19.56
C GLY A 598 -5.72 -10.35 18.08
N LEU A 599 -4.63 -9.64 17.80
CA LEU A 599 -4.08 -9.45 16.45
C LEU A 599 -3.44 -10.75 15.95
N PHE A 600 -3.89 -11.21 14.78
CA PHE A 600 -3.29 -12.31 14.04
C PHE A 600 -2.60 -11.75 12.81
N ARG A 601 -1.38 -12.18 12.57
CA ARG A 601 -0.64 -11.93 11.32
C ARG A 601 -0.23 -13.25 10.72
N THR A 602 -0.37 -13.36 9.40
CA THR A 602 -0.12 -14.56 8.62
C THR A 602 0.75 -14.22 7.41
N THR A 603 1.90 -14.88 7.29
CA THR A 603 2.83 -14.74 6.15
C THR A 603 3.18 -16.11 5.61
N LEU A 604 3.28 -16.25 4.28
CA LEU A 604 3.87 -17.45 3.67
C LEU A 604 5.39 -17.28 3.67
N GLU A 605 6.09 -18.12 4.42
CA GLU A 605 7.54 -17.96 4.63
C GLU A 605 8.38 -18.84 3.72
N ASN A 606 7.94 -20.06 3.45
CA ASN A 606 8.71 -20.98 2.63
C ASN A 606 7.83 -21.99 1.89
N ILE A 607 8.41 -22.57 0.83
CA ILE A 607 7.86 -23.72 0.11
C ILE A 607 8.98 -24.73 -0.14
N ALA A 608 8.82 -25.93 0.38
CA ALA A 608 9.69 -27.07 0.17
C ALA A 608 9.25 -27.89 -1.06
N TYR A 609 10.26 -28.40 -1.76
CA TYR A 609 10.08 -29.20 -2.96
C TYR A 609 11.10 -30.32 -3.04
N ALA A 610 10.79 -31.32 -3.87
CA ALA A 610 11.70 -32.41 -4.16
C ALA A 610 11.81 -32.64 -5.67
N LEU A 611 12.99 -33.08 -6.11
CA LEU A 611 13.25 -33.44 -7.52
C LEU A 611 12.85 -34.88 -7.85
N THR A 612 12.45 -35.65 -6.84
CA THR A 612 11.95 -37.01 -7.02
C THR A 612 10.69 -37.20 -6.21
N ASN A 613 9.73 -37.90 -6.80
CA ASN A 613 8.50 -38.23 -6.12
C ASN A 613 8.76 -39.10 -4.89
N VAL A 614 8.40 -38.59 -3.71
CA VAL A 614 8.57 -39.28 -2.44
C VAL A 614 7.21 -39.57 -1.81
N ASP A 615 7.06 -40.79 -1.29
CA ASP A 615 5.87 -41.21 -0.54
C ASP A 615 6.05 -40.78 0.92
N GLY A 616 5.64 -39.54 1.25
CA GLY A 616 5.78 -38.94 2.57
C GLY A 616 5.68 -37.41 2.56
N THR A 617 5.69 -36.80 3.74
CA THR A 617 5.85 -35.34 3.93
C THR A 617 7.31 -34.96 3.69
N LEU A 618 7.56 -33.94 2.89
CA LEU A 618 8.86 -33.30 2.73
C LEU A 618 9.25 -32.63 4.05
N THR A 619 10.53 -32.52 4.31
CA THR A 619 11.07 -31.94 5.55
C THR A 619 11.95 -30.77 5.21
N VAL A 620 12.21 -29.88 6.18
CA VAL A 620 13.21 -28.78 6.10
C VAL A 620 14.65 -29.24 5.77
N SER A 621 14.88 -30.56 5.63
CA SER A 621 16.15 -31.12 5.15
C SER A 621 16.16 -31.45 3.66
N ASP A 622 15.04 -31.25 2.97
CA ASP A 622 14.87 -31.27 1.52
C ASP A 622 15.06 -29.86 0.93
N THR A 623 15.00 -29.68 -0.39
CA THR A 623 15.25 -28.36 -1.01
C THR A 623 14.11 -27.38 -0.72
N GLU A 624 14.44 -26.14 -0.37
CA GLU A 624 13.51 -25.13 0.13
C GLU A 624 13.73 -23.79 -0.56
N ILE A 625 12.63 -23.12 -0.90
CA ILE A 625 12.64 -21.71 -1.30
C ILE A 625 12.14 -20.89 -0.12
N GLU A 626 13.05 -20.16 0.52
CA GLU A 626 12.73 -19.13 1.50
C GLU A 626 12.16 -17.90 0.77
N LEU A 627 10.90 -17.58 1.05
CA LEU A 627 10.16 -16.51 0.40
C LEU A 627 10.37 -15.17 1.10
N THR A 628 10.77 -15.19 2.38
CA THR A 628 10.99 -13.97 3.18
C THR A 628 12.06 -13.04 2.59
N ASP A 629 13.04 -13.60 1.89
CA ASP A 629 14.16 -12.85 1.29
C ASP A 629 14.02 -12.71 -0.23
N SER A 630 13.42 -13.69 -0.92
CA SER A 630 13.41 -13.80 -2.39
C SER A 630 12.07 -13.53 -3.08
N PHE A 631 10.95 -13.53 -2.34
CA PHE A 631 9.60 -13.34 -2.88
C PHE A 631 8.62 -12.96 -1.75
N LYS A 632 8.44 -11.66 -1.50
CA LYS A 632 7.59 -11.22 -0.39
C LYS A 632 6.11 -11.41 -0.73
N THR A 633 5.47 -12.44 -0.18
CA THR A 633 4.00 -12.42 -0.05
C THR A 633 3.63 -11.34 0.98
N PRO A 634 2.57 -10.55 0.76
CA PRO A 634 2.11 -9.57 1.73
C PRO A 634 1.85 -10.22 3.10
N GLU A 635 2.19 -9.51 4.19
CA GLU A 635 1.75 -9.92 5.52
C GLU A 635 0.26 -9.66 5.65
N LEU A 636 -0.52 -10.73 5.82
CA LEU A 636 -1.95 -10.61 6.04
C LEU A 636 -2.24 -10.47 7.53
N SER A 637 -3.09 -9.53 7.93
CA SER A 637 -3.44 -9.37 9.34
C SER A 637 -4.95 -9.32 9.59
N LEU A 638 -5.39 -9.78 10.76
CA LEU A 638 -6.77 -9.67 11.26
C LEU A 638 -6.74 -9.48 12.77
N ASN A 639 -7.44 -8.46 13.28
CA ASN A 639 -7.53 -8.20 14.72
C ASN A 639 -8.87 -8.67 15.32
N PHE A 640 -8.88 -9.76 16.09
CA PHE A 640 -10.09 -10.28 16.73
C PHE A 640 -10.45 -9.61 18.07
N ASP A 641 -9.65 -8.65 18.56
CA ASP A 641 -9.98 -7.86 19.75
C ASP A 641 -11.08 -6.82 19.42
N ASP A 642 -12.35 -7.20 19.59
CA ASP A 642 -13.52 -6.29 19.61
C ASP A 642 -13.83 -5.70 21.01
#